data_AF-A0A7S1QD82-F1
#
_entry.id   AF-A0A7S1QD82-F1
#
_cell.length_a   1.000
_cell.length_b   1.000
_cell.length_c   1.000
_cell.angle_alpha   90.00
_cell.angle_beta   90.00
_cell.angle_gamma   90.00
#
_symmetry.space_group_name_H-M   'P 1'
#
loop_
_entity.id
_entity.type
_entity.pdbx_description
1 polymer ?
#
loop_
_entity_poly.entity_id
_entity_poly.type
_entity_poly.pdbx_seq_one_letter_code
_entity_poly.pdbx_strand_id
1 'polypeptide(L)'
;RAPSCSQGAEAHGALPARLPPFVPNTIIEPFRIKMVEALPLLTREDREVALEEAHFNLFKIRSDQITIDLMTDSGTCAMSQNQWSAMMLGDESYAHARSWYRFKESVQDITGFEHLFPTHQGRASERLLFSVMVQAGDVVPGNTHFDTTHANIEFRSGEPMNFPCQESQDTQSEYPFKGNIDIERLREFLAATDSRVPLIILTVTNNTGGGQPVSMANMKELRAVANEFGIPLFVDCARFAENAWFIKEREEGQSSRTCREIAKEMFALFDGALMSMKKDAFGNIGGFLALSHKLRSVAEQVQSVEILTEGFPTYGGLAGRDLEALAVGIQEILDERYLTYRMSSTRYLFTKLDAEGVPMLRPWGGHAVYLDARAFLPHIPPEELPG
;
A
#
# COMPACT_ATOMS: atom_id res chain seq x y z
N ARG A 1 20.94 74.79 -16.12
CA ARG A 1 21.63 73.59 -15.60
C ARG A 1 20.59 72.55 -15.25
N ALA A 2 20.40 71.56 -16.13
CA ALA A 2 19.76 70.28 -15.84
C ALA A 2 20.43 69.27 -16.77
N PRO A 3 21.07 68.21 -16.25
CA PRO A 3 21.88 67.31 -17.07
C PRO A 3 21.01 66.30 -17.82
N SER A 4 21.43 65.96 -19.03
CA SER A 4 20.92 64.86 -19.84
C SER A 4 21.12 63.53 -19.13
N CYS A 5 20.04 62.80 -18.90
CA CYS A 5 20.10 61.43 -18.43
C CYS A 5 20.13 60.49 -19.65
N SER A 6 21.34 60.14 -20.09
CA SER A 6 21.61 58.94 -20.87
C SER A 6 22.40 58.00 -19.98
N GLN A 7 21.82 56.84 -19.63
CA GLN A 7 22.53 55.57 -19.36
C GLN A 7 21.55 54.52 -18.81
N GLY A 8 21.69 53.29 -19.33
CA GLY A 8 21.31 52.09 -18.59
C GLY A 8 19.97 51.43 -18.96
N ALA A 9 19.76 51.09 -20.24
CA ALA A 9 18.89 49.95 -20.54
C ALA A 9 19.66 48.67 -20.18
N GLU A 10 19.64 48.29 -18.90
CA GLU A 10 20.10 46.95 -18.50
C GLU A 10 19.09 45.93 -19.01
N ALA A 11 19.60 45.02 -19.83
CA ALA A 11 18.87 43.88 -20.34
C ALA A 11 18.25 43.11 -19.18
N HIS A 12 16.92 43.04 -19.15
CA HIS A 12 16.21 42.03 -18.39
C HIS A 12 16.68 40.67 -18.88
N GLY A 13 17.62 40.08 -18.13
CA GLY A 13 18.07 38.71 -18.34
C GLY A 13 16.84 37.81 -18.35
N ALA A 14 16.65 37.10 -19.46
CA ALA A 14 15.62 36.08 -19.56
C ALA A 14 15.78 35.12 -18.37
N LEU A 15 14.70 34.92 -17.61
CA LEU A 15 14.66 33.88 -16.58
C LEU A 15 15.05 32.55 -17.24
N PRO A 16 15.98 31.76 -16.66
CA PRO A 16 16.37 30.48 -17.23
C PRO A 16 15.14 29.58 -17.40
N ALA A 17 15.05 28.91 -18.56
CA ALA A 17 13.88 28.14 -18.99
C ALA A 17 13.48 26.99 -18.04
N ARG A 18 14.33 26.66 -17.05
CA ARG A 18 14.02 25.87 -15.87
C ARG A 18 15.07 26.19 -14.81
N LEU A 19 14.63 26.61 -13.62
CA LEU A 19 15.48 26.58 -12.43
C LEU A 19 15.82 25.11 -12.13
N PRO A 20 17.03 24.81 -11.64
CA PRO A 20 17.34 23.47 -11.15
C PRO A 20 16.35 23.08 -10.05
N PRO A 21 16.01 21.78 -9.91
CA PRO A 21 15.08 21.33 -8.88
C PRO A 21 15.59 21.78 -7.51
N PHE A 22 14.71 22.40 -6.73
CA PHE A 22 14.99 22.76 -5.35
C PHE A 22 15.15 21.49 -4.53
N VAL A 23 16.36 21.25 -4.01
CA VAL A 23 16.66 20.12 -3.11
C VAL A 23 16.94 20.69 -1.72
N PRO A 24 15.93 20.82 -0.85
CA PRO A 24 16.13 21.36 0.48
C PRO A 24 16.95 20.40 1.35
N ASN A 25 17.81 20.95 2.22
CA ASN A 25 18.48 20.18 3.28
C ASN A 25 17.50 19.70 4.37
N THR A 26 16.31 20.30 4.41
CA THR A 26 15.22 20.00 5.34
C THR A 26 14.10 19.31 4.58
N ILE A 27 13.51 18.26 5.16
CA ILE A 27 12.30 17.66 4.61
C ILE A 27 11.19 18.71 4.72
N ILE A 28 10.63 19.13 3.58
CA ILE A 28 9.54 20.10 3.52
C ILE A 28 8.32 19.36 2.98
N GLU A 29 7.20 19.45 3.70
CA GLU A 29 5.91 18.93 3.26
C GLU A 29 5.53 19.57 1.91
N PRO A 30 5.21 18.79 0.87
CA PRO A 30 4.75 19.31 -0.42
C PRO A 30 3.28 19.76 -0.38
N PHE A 31 2.79 20.06 0.82
CA PHE A 31 1.44 20.50 1.12
C PHE A 31 1.48 21.47 2.30
N ARG A 32 0.36 22.15 2.53
CA ARG A 32 0.15 22.98 3.71
C ARG A 32 -1.02 22.43 4.52
N ILE A 33 -0.95 22.59 5.83
CA ILE A 33 -2.03 22.19 6.74
C ILE A 33 -3.29 23.03 6.44
N LYS A 34 -4.41 22.35 6.21
CA LYS A 34 -5.72 22.97 5.91
C LYS A 34 -6.68 22.92 7.10
N MET A 35 -6.65 21.81 7.83
CA MET A 35 -7.49 21.51 9.00
C MET A 35 -6.61 20.80 10.03
N VAL A 36 -6.88 21.01 11.30
CA VAL A 36 -6.16 20.38 12.43
C VAL A 36 -7.16 19.75 13.40
N GLU A 37 -6.69 18.73 14.09
CA GLU A 37 -7.36 18.10 15.24
C GLU A 37 -6.45 18.24 16.47
N ALA A 38 -7.03 18.49 17.64
CA ALA A 38 -6.26 18.68 18.88
C ALA A 38 -5.78 17.33 19.41
N LEU A 39 -4.51 17.27 19.86
CA LEU A 39 -3.95 16.06 20.46
C LEU A 39 -4.25 16.01 21.97
N PRO A 40 -4.67 14.84 22.50
CA PRO A 40 -4.73 14.62 23.94
C PRO A 40 -3.34 14.73 24.57
N LEU A 41 -3.23 15.43 25.71
CA LEU A 41 -2.01 15.55 26.49
C LEU A 41 -2.24 14.99 27.88
N LEU A 42 -1.82 13.74 28.10
CA LEU A 42 -1.99 13.04 29.38
C LEU A 42 -0.74 13.19 30.24
N THR A 43 -0.93 13.18 31.57
CA THR A 43 0.19 13.02 32.50
C THR A 43 0.78 11.61 32.39
N ARG A 44 1.91 11.36 33.05
CA ARG A 44 2.49 10.01 33.07
C ARG A 44 1.57 9.05 33.83
N GLU A 45 1.04 9.51 34.95
CA GLU A 45 0.17 8.78 35.85
C GLU A 45 -1.13 8.36 35.14
N ASP A 46 -1.73 9.27 34.37
CA ASP A 46 -2.93 8.93 33.58
C ASP A 46 -2.65 7.85 32.53
N ARG A 47 -1.46 7.86 31.91
CA ARG A 47 -1.07 6.82 30.95
C ARG A 47 -0.82 5.47 31.62
N GLU A 48 -0.25 5.46 32.81
CA GLU A 48 -0.04 4.22 33.59
C GLU A 48 -1.38 3.58 33.95
N VAL A 49 -2.36 4.37 34.42
CA VAL A 49 -3.72 3.89 34.67
C VAL A 49 -4.37 3.33 33.41
N ALA A 50 -4.28 4.06 32.28
CA ALA A 50 -4.85 3.59 31.01
C ALA A 50 -4.23 2.26 30.52
N LEU A 51 -2.92 2.09 30.72
CA LEU A 51 -2.22 0.84 30.38
C LEU A 51 -2.68 -0.33 31.26
N GLU A 52 -2.84 -0.12 32.57
CA GLU A 52 -3.32 -1.13 33.51
C GLU A 52 -4.76 -1.55 33.21
N GLU A 53 -5.66 -0.58 32.97
CA GLU A 53 -7.06 -0.83 32.58
C GLU A 53 -7.17 -1.58 31.24
N ALA A 54 -6.27 -1.29 30.31
CA ALA A 54 -6.18 -1.99 29.03
C ALA A 54 -5.50 -3.37 29.14
N HIS A 55 -5.05 -3.78 30.33
CA HIS A 55 -4.25 -4.98 30.57
C HIS A 55 -3.02 -5.03 29.65
N PHE A 56 -2.34 -3.90 29.49
CA PHE A 56 -1.16 -3.71 28.63
C PHE A 56 -1.37 -4.05 27.14
N ASN A 57 -2.63 -4.16 26.69
CA ASN A 57 -2.95 -4.33 25.28
C ASN A 57 -3.30 -2.98 24.66
N LEU A 58 -2.40 -2.46 23.82
CA LEU A 58 -2.56 -1.15 23.17
C LEU A 58 -3.82 -1.05 22.30
N PHE A 59 -4.34 -2.16 21.75
CA PHE A 59 -5.60 -2.17 20.99
C PHE A 59 -6.84 -1.87 21.84
N LYS A 60 -6.73 -1.92 23.17
CA LYS A 60 -7.82 -1.63 24.10
C LYS A 60 -7.75 -0.21 24.68
N ILE A 61 -6.68 0.54 24.40
CA ILE A 61 -6.57 1.93 24.83
C ILE A 61 -7.46 2.80 23.96
N ARG A 62 -8.19 3.73 24.58
CA ARG A 62 -9.07 4.64 23.85
C ARG A 62 -8.25 5.69 23.10
N SER A 63 -8.71 6.11 21.93
CA SER A 63 -8.01 7.10 21.12
C SER A 63 -7.85 8.46 21.80
N ASP A 64 -8.78 8.85 22.69
CA ASP A 64 -8.69 10.08 23.48
C ASP A 64 -7.64 10.03 24.61
N GLN A 65 -6.96 8.89 24.77
CA GLN A 65 -5.84 8.67 25.68
C GLN A 65 -4.50 8.53 24.96
N ILE A 66 -4.46 8.70 23.63
CA ILE A 66 -3.27 8.52 22.79
C ILE A 66 -2.87 9.88 22.19
N THR A 67 -1.65 10.35 22.47
CA THR A 67 -1.13 11.63 21.95
C THR A 67 -0.65 11.53 20.50
N ILE A 68 0.09 10.47 20.16
CA ILE A 68 0.54 10.19 18.79
C ILE A 68 0.21 8.72 18.52
N ASP A 69 -0.75 8.49 17.62
CA ASP A 69 -1.19 7.15 17.28
C ASP A 69 -0.39 6.61 16.08
N LEU A 70 0.52 5.68 16.37
CA LEU A 70 1.31 4.95 15.37
C LEU A 70 0.87 3.49 15.24
N MET A 71 -0.34 3.15 15.69
CA MET A 71 -0.88 1.78 15.64
C MET A 71 -0.95 1.26 14.20
N THR A 72 -1.37 2.11 13.26
CA THR A 72 -1.53 1.72 11.85
C THR A 72 -1.58 2.94 10.94
N ASP A 73 -1.16 2.75 9.68
CA ASP A 73 -1.39 3.67 8.56
C ASP A 73 -2.74 3.43 7.86
N SER A 74 -3.51 2.41 8.29
CA SER A 74 -4.72 1.96 7.62
C SER A 74 -5.96 2.76 8.03
N GLY A 75 -6.27 3.80 7.28
CA GLY A 75 -7.50 4.59 7.41
C GLY A 75 -7.34 5.84 8.27
N THR A 76 -6.12 6.09 8.74
CA THR A 76 -5.71 7.22 9.57
C THR A 76 -5.06 8.34 8.74
N CYS A 77 -5.09 8.22 7.41
CA CYS A 77 -4.56 9.23 6.50
C CYS A 77 -5.36 10.54 6.56
N ALA A 78 -4.67 11.66 6.37
CA ALA A 78 -5.29 12.96 6.16
C ALA A 78 -5.61 13.16 4.68
N MET A 79 -6.91 13.32 4.36
CA MET A 79 -7.37 13.60 3.00
C MET A 79 -7.08 15.04 2.55
N SER A 80 -6.84 15.23 1.26
CA SER A 80 -6.62 16.55 0.66
C SER A 80 -7.91 17.39 0.59
N GLN A 81 -7.77 18.69 0.35
CA GLN A 81 -8.93 19.55 0.10
C GLN A 81 -9.75 19.10 -1.12
N ASN A 82 -9.11 18.45 -2.10
CA ASN A 82 -9.78 17.98 -3.31
C ASN A 82 -10.63 16.74 -3.00
N GLN A 83 -10.11 15.81 -2.19
CA GLN A 83 -10.88 14.67 -1.70
C GLN A 83 -12.08 15.13 -0.87
N TRP A 84 -11.89 16.10 0.04
CA TRP A 84 -13.00 16.71 0.79
C TRP A 84 -14.03 17.38 -0.12
N SER A 85 -13.59 18.10 -1.16
CA SER A 85 -14.51 18.69 -2.15
C SER A 85 -15.26 17.62 -2.94
N ALA A 86 -14.60 16.52 -3.29
CA ALA A 86 -15.18 15.42 -4.06
C ALA A 86 -16.25 14.68 -3.23
N MET A 87 -16.04 14.49 -1.93
CA MET A 87 -17.06 13.94 -1.02
C MET A 87 -18.37 14.73 -1.06
N MET A 88 -18.30 16.06 -1.14
CA MET A 88 -19.51 16.91 -1.20
C MET A 88 -20.28 16.78 -2.53
N LEU A 89 -19.70 16.11 -3.53
CA LEU A 89 -20.31 15.84 -4.83
C LEU A 89 -20.82 14.39 -4.97
N GLY A 90 -20.75 13.60 -3.90
CA GLY A 90 -21.14 12.19 -3.88
C GLY A 90 -22.57 11.97 -4.42
N ASP A 91 -22.67 11.07 -5.39
CA ASP A 91 -23.94 10.58 -5.93
C ASP A 91 -24.34 9.31 -5.18
N GLU A 92 -25.31 9.42 -4.27
CA GLU A 92 -25.72 8.33 -3.37
C GLU A 92 -26.80 7.41 -3.99
N SER A 93 -26.91 7.41 -5.32
CA SER A 93 -27.81 6.52 -6.05
C SER A 93 -27.40 5.06 -5.85
N TYR A 94 -28.37 4.19 -5.52
CA TYR A 94 -28.11 2.79 -5.19
C TYR A 94 -27.44 1.98 -6.32
N ALA A 95 -27.76 2.31 -7.57
CA ALA A 95 -27.21 1.64 -8.75
C ALA A 95 -26.77 2.66 -9.79
N HIS A 96 -25.61 2.43 -10.40
CA HIS A 96 -25.07 3.25 -11.50
C HIS A 96 -24.94 4.74 -11.16
N ALA A 97 -24.58 5.07 -9.91
CA ALA A 97 -24.23 6.43 -9.49
C ALA A 97 -23.10 7.01 -10.37
N ARG A 98 -23.08 8.33 -10.58
CA ARG A 98 -21.97 8.99 -11.32
C ARG A 98 -20.62 8.76 -10.62
N SER A 99 -20.62 8.71 -9.30
CA SER A 99 -19.44 8.46 -8.48
C SER A 99 -18.79 7.10 -8.74
N TRP A 100 -19.58 6.09 -9.06
CA TRP A 100 -19.06 4.78 -9.50
C TRP A 100 -18.20 4.90 -10.75
N TYR A 101 -18.69 5.59 -11.78
CA TYR A 101 -17.99 5.68 -13.05
C TYR A 101 -16.68 6.47 -12.93
N ARG A 102 -16.66 7.53 -12.10
CA ARG A 102 -15.43 8.28 -11.79
C ARG A 102 -14.41 7.44 -11.04
N PHE A 103 -14.87 6.70 -10.03
CA PHE A 103 -14.03 5.74 -9.30
C PHE A 103 -13.45 4.69 -10.25
N LYS A 104 -14.31 4.08 -11.07
CA LYS A 104 -13.91 3.07 -12.04
C LYS A 104 -12.87 3.62 -13.02
N GLU A 105 -13.15 4.75 -13.67
CA GLU A 105 -12.22 5.37 -14.60
C GLU A 105 -10.86 5.67 -13.96
N SER A 106 -10.86 6.21 -12.74
CA SER A 106 -9.63 6.54 -12.01
C SER A 106 -8.79 5.31 -11.68
N VAL A 107 -9.41 4.24 -11.18
CA VAL A 107 -8.71 2.97 -10.90
C VAL A 107 -8.21 2.33 -12.19
N GLN A 108 -9.02 2.37 -13.26
CA GLN A 108 -8.66 1.79 -14.56
C GLN A 108 -7.52 2.52 -15.25
N ASP A 109 -7.40 3.85 -15.11
CA ASP A 109 -6.28 4.59 -15.67
C ASP A 109 -4.92 4.07 -15.15
N ILE A 110 -4.87 3.66 -13.88
CA ILE A 110 -3.64 3.18 -13.25
C ILE A 110 -3.44 1.68 -13.46
N THR A 111 -4.50 0.90 -13.24
CA THR A 111 -4.39 -0.57 -13.18
C THR A 111 -4.60 -1.27 -14.52
N GLY A 112 -5.38 -0.67 -15.43
CA GLY A 112 -5.74 -1.27 -16.71
C GLY A 112 -6.73 -2.44 -16.64
N PHE A 113 -7.23 -2.82 -15.46
CA PHE A 113 -8.17 -3.94 -15.30
C PHE A 113 -9.59 -3.59 -15.76
N GLU A 114 -10.29 -4.55 -16.37
CA GLU A 114 -11.60 -4.29 -16.98
C GLU A 114 -12.76 -4.44 -15.98
N HIS A 115 -12.72 -5.52 -15.19
CA HIS A 115 -13.73 -5.83 -14.19
C HIS A 115 -13.29 -5.24 -12.87
N LEU A 116 -14.12 -4.38 -12.28
CA LEU A 116 -13.84 -3.71 -11.02
C LEU A 116 -15.02 -3.91 -10.08
N PHE A 117 -14.72 -4.21 -8.83
CA PHE A 117 -15.66 -4.47 -7.75
C PHE A 117 -15.25 -3.62 -6.54
N PRO A 118 -15.99 -2.54 -6.24
CA PRO A 118 -15.74 -1.76 -5.04
C PRO A 118 -16.03 -2.62 -3.81
N THR A 119 -15.34 -2.37 -2.72
CA THR A 119 -15.56 -3.09 -1.45
C THR A 119 -15.37 -2.13 -0.29
N HIS A 120 -16.02 -2.38 0.85
CA HIS A 120 -15.90 -1.46 1.99
C HIS A 120 -14.44 -1.35 2.50
N GLN A 121 -13.60 -2.37 2.31
CA GLN A 121 -12.14 -2.33 2.49
C GLN A 121 -11.46 -3.59 1.92
N GLY A 122 -10.12 -3.64 1.94
CA GLY A 122 -9.34 -4.73 1.33
C GLY A 122 -9.69 -6.15 1.78
N ARG A 123 -10.03 -6.37 3.07
CA ARG A 123 -10.42 -7.71 3.54
C ARG A 123 -11.72 -8.24 2.93
N ALA A 124 -12.59 -7.34 2.48
CA ALA A 124 -13.76 -7.72 1.69
C ALA A 124 -13.34 -8.11 0.27
N SER A 125 -12.39 -7.40 -0.34
CA SER A 125 -11.81 -7.80 -1.63
C SER A 125 -11.19 -9.20 -1.58
N GLU A 126 -10.43 -9.50 -0.51
CA GLU A 126 -9.91 -10.84 -0.21
C GLU A 126 -11.05 -11.87 -0.10
N ARG A 127 -12.08 -11.56 0.69
CA ARG A 127 -13.24 -12.43 0.90
C ARG A 127 -13.93 -12.78 -0.42
N LEU A 128 -14.18 -11.80 -1.28
CA LEU A 128 -14.79 -12.00 -2.59
C LEU A 128 -13.93 -12.92 -3.47
N LEU A 129 -12.63 -12.63 -3.60
CA LEU A 129 -11.73 -13.40 -4.44
C LEU A 129 -11.62 -14.86 -3.97
N PHE A 130 -11.28 -15.07 -2.70
CA PHE A 130 -11.00 -16.40 -2.18
C PHE A 130 -12.26 -17.26 -2.07
N SER A 131 -13.44 -16.67 -1.88
CA SER A 131 -14.70 -17.44 -1.89
C SER A 131 -14.98 -18.08 -3.25
N VAL A 132 -14.51 -17.46 -4.33
CA VAL A 132 -14.69 -17.92 -5.71
C VAL A 132 -13.55 -18.82 -6.17
N MET A 133 -12.30 -18.44 -5.88
CA MET A 133 -11.12 -19.10 -6.44
C MET A 133 -10.62 -20.30 -5.63
N VAL A 134 -10.81 -20.27 -4.30
CA VAL A 134 -10.21 -21.22 -3.36
C VAL A 134 -11.23 -22.27 -2.91
N GLN A 135 -10.80 -23.52 -2.98
CA GLN A 135 -11.48 -24.73 -2.56
C GLN A 135 -10.64 -25.46 -1.51
N ALA A 136 -11.28 -26.38 -0.79
CA ALA A 136 -10.60 -27.17 0.23
C ALA A 136 -9.45 -27.98 -0.38
N GLY A 137 -8.26 -27.88 0.21
CA GLY A 137 -7.04 -28.55 -0.24
C GLY A 137 -6.25 -27.80 -1.32
N ASP A 138 -6.74 -26.65 -1.80
CA ASP A 138 -5.92 -25.77 -2.65
C ASP A 138 -4.73 -25.20 -1.86
N VAL A 139 -3.62 -24.93 -2.54
CA VAL A 139 -2.49 -24.17 -2.00
C VAL A 139 -2.39 -22.83 -2.71
N VAL A 140 -2.21 -21.74 -1.96
CA VAL A 140 -2.07 -20.37 -2.51
C VAL A 140 -0.66 -19.84 -2.19
N PRO A 141 0.25 -19.82 -3.18
CA PRO A 141 1.59 -19.27 -3.01
C PRO A 141 1.63 -17.74 -2.97
N GLY A 142 2.56 -17.20 -2.19
CA GLY A 142 2.91 -15.78 -2.21
C GLY A 142 4.29 -15.49 -1.63
N ASN A 143 4.74 -14.24 -1.63
CA ASN A 143 5.97 -13.85 -0.93
C ASN A 143 5.78 -13.96 0.59
N THR A 144 4.80 -13.24 1.13
CA THR A 144 4.34 -13.40 2.50
C THR A 144 2.90 -12.90 2.61
N HIS A 145 1.97 -13.78 2.95
CA HIS A 145 0.58 -13.42 3.15
C HIS A 145 0.41 -12.50 4.37
N PHE A 146 -0.43 -11.48 4.24
CA PHE A 146 -0.88 -10.67 5.37
C PHE A 146 -1.94 -11.42 6.17
N ASP A 147 -2.13 -11.05 7.44
CA ASP A 147 -2.99 -11.76 8.41
C ASP A 147 -4.41 -12.01 7.87
N THR A 148 -5.04 -11.00 7.26
CA THR A 148 -6.40 -11.14 6.72
C THR A 148 -6.43 -11.97 5.44
N THR A 149 -5.38 -11.90 4.63
CA THR A 149 -5.23 -12.73 3.43
C THR A 149 -5.10 -14.20 3.82
N HIS A 150 -4.22 -14.50 4.78
CA HIS A 150 -4.02 -15.82 5.36
C HIS A 150 -5.34 -16.39 5.91
N ALA A 151 -6.01 -15.61 6.77
CA ALA A 151 -7.27 -16.02 7.39
C ALA A 151 -8.37 -16.31 6.36
N ASN A 152 -8.48 -15.54 5.28
CA ASN A 152 -9.49 -15.80 4.25
C ASN A 152 -9.18 -17.07 3.43
N ILE A 153 -7.91 -17.39 3.19
CA ILE A 153 -7.50 -18.63 2.50
C ILE A 153 -7.82 -19.85 3.38
N GLU A 154 -7.41 -19.82 4.66
CA GLU A 154 -7.68 -20.90 5.61
C GLU A 154 -9.17 -21.10 5.88
N PHE A 155 -9.96 -20.01 5.91
CA PHE A 155 -11.41 -20.12 6.05
C PHE A 155 -12.05 -20.94 4.92
N ARG A 156 -11.41 -21.00 3.74
CA ARG A 156 -11.84 -21.83 2.61
C ARG A 156 -11.23 -23.24 2.63
N SER A 157 -10.57 -23.60 3.73
CA SER A 157 -9.76 -24.83 3.86
C SER A 157 -8.65 -24.93 2.82
N GLY A 158 -8.16 -23.78 2.32
CA GLY A 158 -6.95 -23.70 1.53
C GLY A 158 -5.73 -23.48 2.41
N GLU A 159 -4.54 -23.72 1.87
CA GLU A 159 -3.27 -23.55 2.55
C GLU A 159 -2.49 -22.35 1.96
N PRO A 160 -2.28 -21.26 2.73
CA PRO A 160 -1.40 -20.19 2.30
C PRO A 160 0.07 -20.62 2.43
N MET A 161 0.84 -20.55 1.34
CA MET A 161 2.26 -20.95 1.34
C MET A 161 3.17 -19.78 0.98
N ASN A 162 4.14 -19.50 1.85
CA ASN A 162 5.02 -18.33 1.74
C ASN A 162 6.40 -18.71 1.20
N PHE A 163 6.84 -17.97 0.19
CA PHE A 163 8.13 -18.09 -0.48
C PHE A 163 8.92 -16.77 -0.41
N PRO A 164 9.23 -16.25 0.79
CA PRO A 164 10.00 -15.01 0.88
C PRO A 164 11.44 -15.25 0.39
N CYS A 165 12.05 -14.23 -0.23
CA CYS A 165 13.46 -14.28 -0.60
C CYS A 165 14.37 -14.60 0.60
N GLN A 166 15.53 -15.20 0.34
CA GLN A 166 16.46 -15.62 1.39
C GLN A 166 16.92 -14.44 2.26
N GLU A 167 17.11 -13.27 1.65
CA GLU A 167 17.55 -12.05 2.32
C GLU A 167 16.55 -11.55 3.36
N SER A 168 15.25 -11.91 3.23
CA SER A 168 14.24 -11.52 4.21
C SER A 168 14.47 -12.13 5.60
N GLN A 169 15.25 -13.21 5.71
CA GLN A 169 15.54 -13.91 6.97
C GLN A 169 16.56 -13.18 7.84
N ASP A 170 17.38 -12.31 7.24
CA ASP A 170 18.35 -11.50 7.96
C ASP A 170 17.78 -10.11 8.21
N THR A 171 17.37 -9.81 9.44
CA THR A 171 16.80 -8.50 9.81
C THR A 171 17.81 -7.36 9.63
N GLN A 172 19.11 -7.65 9.58
CA GLN A 172 20.18 -6.65 9.44
C GLN A 172 20.70 -6.48 8.02
N SER A 173 20.27 -7.32 7.07
CA SER A 173 20.63 -7.19 5.67
C SER A 173 20.11 -5.89 5.06
N GLU A 174 20.98 -5.18 4.34
CA GLU A 174 20.67 -3.96 3.58
C GLU A 174 20.14 -4.25 2.15
N TYR A 175 19.75 -5.49 1.87
CA TYR A 175 19.25 -5.87 0.55
C TYR A 175 18.05 -4.98 0.15
N PRO A 176 18.06 -4.35 -1.03
CA PRO A 176 17.12 -3.27 -1.35
C PRO A 176 15.68 -3.72 -1.58
N PHE A 177 15.46 -5.00 -1.88
CA PHE A 177 14.16 -5.57 -2.29
C PHE A 177 13.79 -6.83 -1.50
N LYS A 178 13.86 -6.77 -0.16
CA LYS A 178 13.51 -7.91 0.73
C LYS A 178 12.05 -8.35 0.66
N GLY A 179 11.21 -7.63 -0.09
CA GLY A 179 9.84 -8.07 -0.41
C GLY A 179 9.78 -9.12 -1.52
N ASN A 180 10.86 -9.32 -2.28
CA ASN A 180 10.92 -10.26 -3.39
C ASN A 180 10.45 -11.68 -2.98
N ILE A 181 9.82 -12.38 -3.93
CA ILE A 181 9.50 -13.80 -3.82
C ILE A 181 10.70 -14.64 -4.29
N ASP A 182 10.94 -15.78 -3.64
CA ASP A 182 11.96 -16.75 -4.06
C ASP A 182 11.44 -17.54 -5.28
N ILE A 183 11.92 -17.16 -6.46
CA ILE A 183 11.49 -17.70 -7.76
C ILE A 183 11.84 -19.17 -7.91
N GLU A 184 13.05 -19.58 -7.48
CA GLU A 184 13.49 -20.96 -7.65
C GLU A 184 12.74 -21.89 -6.71
N ARG A 185 12.60 -21.53 -5.43
CA ARG A 185 11.81 -22.33 -4.48
C ARG A 185 10.34 -22.43 -4.88
N LEU A 186 9.77 -21.34 -5.41
CA LEU A 186 8.40 -21.37 -5.94
C LEU A 186 8.31 -22.32 -7.14
N ARG A 187 9.23 -22.24 -8.11
CA ARG A 187 9.22 -23.10 -9.30
C ARG A 187 9.37 -24.58 -8.93
N GLU A 188 10.29 -24.90 -8.02
CA GLU A 188 10.48 -26.26 -7.49
C GLU A 188 9.21 -26.78 -6.82
N PHE A 189 8.57 -25.96 -5.99
CA PHE A 189 7.30 -26.31 -5.36
C PHE A 189 6.20 -26.57 -6.39
N LEU A 190 6.01 -25.67 -7.36
CA LEU A 190 4.96 -25.79 -8.39
C LEU A 190 5.18 -27.03 -9.27
N ALA A 191 6.42 -27.44 -9.52
CA ALA A 191 6.75 -28.65 -10.27
C ALA A 191 6.51 -29.94 -9.48
N ALA A 192 6.57 -29.90 -8.15
CA ALA A 192 6.49 -31.07 -7.28
C ALA A 192 5.12 -31.26 -6.61
N THR A 193 4.31 -30.20 -6.51
CA THR A 193 3.03 -30.24 -5.79
C THR A 193 1.95 -30.98 -6.57
N ASP A 194 1.22 -31.87 -5.87
CA ASP A 194 -0.02 -32.49 -6.38
C ASP A 194 -1.26 -31.64 -6.05
N SER A 195 -1.12 -30.64 -5.17
CA SER A 195 -2.21 -29.75 -4.78
C SER A 195 -2.53 -28.76 -5.88
N ARG A 196 -3.82 -28.46 -6.07
CA ARG A 196 -4.24 -27.42 -7.01
C ARG A 196 -3.79 -26.05 -6.50
N VAL A 197 -3.23 -25.26 -7.41
CA VAL A 197 -2.86 -23.85 -7.17
C VAL A 197 -3.80 -22.95 -7.96
N PRO A 198 -4.83 -22.35 -7.32
CA PRO A 198 -5.84 -21.55 -8.03
C PRO A 198 -5.31 -20.19 -8.48
N LEU A 199 -4.33 -19.64 -7.74
CA LEU A 199 -3.70 -18.36 -8.01
C LEU A 199 -2.38 -18.26 -7.22
N ILE A 200 -1.49 -17.37 -7.68
CA ILE A 200 -0.34 -16.87 -6.92
C ILE A 200 -0.64 -15.42 -6.54
N ILE A 201 -0.34 -15.00 -5.31
CA ILE A 201 -0.56 -13.62 -4.84
C ILE A 201 0.75 -12.99 -4.37
N LEU A 202 1.09 -11.82 -4.91
CA LEU A 202 2.27 -11.06 -4.53
C LEU A 202 1.86 -9.80 -3.77
N THR A 203 2.39 -9.59 -2.57
CA THR A 203 2.10 -8.38 -1.77
C THR A 203 3.15 -7.30 -2.01
N VAL A 204 2.71 -6.08 -2.36
CA VAL A 204 3.57 -4.92 -2.64
C VAL A 204 3.13 -3.67 -1.84
N THR A 205 4.00 -3.05 -1.05
CA THR A 205 5.21 -3.62 -0.42
C THR A 205 4.85 -4.79 0.52
N ASN A 206 5.76 -5.73 0.74
CA ASN A 206 5.54 -6.85 1.66
C ASN A 206 5.39 -6.34 3.11
N ASN A 207 4.15 -6.30 3.61
CA ASN A 207 3.80 -5.78 4.93
C ASN A 207 4.47 -6.57 6.05
N THR A 208 4.29 -7.88 6.07
CA THR A 208 4.82 -8.78 7.11
C THR A 208 6.35 -8.77 7.14
N GLY A 209 6.98 -8.57 5.98
CA GLY A 209 8.43 -8.38 5.85
C GLY A 209 8.96 -7.02 6.30
N GLY A 210 8.14 -6.16 6.93
CA GLY A 210 8.55 -4.84 7.39
C GLY A 210 8.32 -3.72 6.36
N GLY A 211 7.35 -3.89 5.45
CA GLY A 211 7.06 -2.90 4.40
C GLY A 211 8.11 -2.86 3.29
N GLN A 212 8.74 -3.99 2.98
CA GLN A 212 9.86 -4.07 2.04
C GLN A 212 9.38 -4.15 0.59
N PRO A 213 10.05 -3.46 -0.35
CA PRO A 213 9.63 -3.43 -1.73
C PRO A 213 9.97 -4.72 -2.47
N VAL A 214 9.21 -4.96 -3.54
CA VAL A 214 9.47 -5.96 -4.58
C VAL A 214 9.99 -5.25 -5.82
N SER A 215 11.05 -5.78 -6.42
CA SER A 215 11.63 -5.25 -7.66
C SER A 215 10.78 -5.57 -8.90
N MET A 216 10.86 -4.73 -9.93
CA MET A 216 10.23 -4.98 -11.22
C MET A 216 10.80 -6.24 -11.89
N ALA A 217 12.11 -6.48 -11.79
CA ALA A 217 12.74 -7.72 -12.26
C ALA A 217 12.10 -8.97 -11.64
N ASN A 218 11.93 -9.01 -10.31
CA ASN A 218 11.30 -10.14 -9.63
C ASN A 218 9.83 -10.33 -10.06
N MET A 219 9.07 -9.26 -10.27
CA MET A 219 7.70 -9.36 -10.80
C MET A 219 7.65 -9.94 -12.22
N LYS A 220 8.61 -9.58 -13.08
CA LYS A 220 8.70 -10.12 -14.45
C LYS A 220 9.05 -11.61 -14.46
N GLU A 221 9.98 -12.02 -13.61
CA GLU A 221 10.32 -13.44 -13.43
C GLU A 221 9.13 -14.22 -12.87
N LEU A 222 8.43 -13.69 -11.88
CA LEU A 222 7.23 -14.31 -11.33
C LEU A 222 6.13 -14.45 -12.39
N ARG A 223 5.95 -13.44 -13.26
CA ARG A 223 5.03 -13.53 -14.40
C ARG A 223 5.42 -14.66 -15.36
N ALA A 224 6.72 -14.83 -15.63
CA ALA A 224 7.19 -15.91 -16.48
C ALA A 224 6.87 -17.29 -15.88
N VAL A 225 7.13 -17.48 -14.58
CA VAL A 225 6.75 -18.71 -13.85
C VAL A 225 5.24 -18.92 -13.85
N ALA A 226 4.45 -17.90 -13.54
CA ALA A 226 2.99 -18.02 -13.56
C ALA A 226 2.45 -18.41 -14.96
N ASN A 227 3.09 -17.94 -16.05
CA ASN A 227 2.78 -18.37 -17.41
C ASN A 227 3.18 -19.82 -17.70
N GLU A 228 4.35 -20.25 -17.24
CA GLU A 228 4.87 -21.62 -17.39
C GLU A 228 3.89 -22.65 -16.84
N PHE A 229 3.31 -22.38 -15.67
CA PHE A 229 2.36 -23.28 -15.00
C PHE A 229 0.89 -22.97 -15.31
N GLY A 230 0.61 -21.92 -16.09
CA GLY A 230 -0.78 -21.53 -16.43
C GLY A 230 -1.60 -21.04 -15.23
N ILE A 231 -0.95 -20.44 -14.23
CA ILE A 231 -1.59 -19.99 -12.99
C ILE A 231 -1.86 -18.47 -13.05
N PRO A 232 -3.08 -18.00 -12.68
CA PRO A 232 -3.36 -16.58 -12.55
C PRO A 232 -2.48 -15.90 -11.50
N LEU A 233 -1.93 -14.73 -11.84
CA LEU A 233 -1.09 -13.96 -10.94
C LEU A 233 -1.84 -12.74 -10.40
N PHE A 234 -1.94 -12.61 -9.07
CA PHE A 234 -2.62 -11.52 -8.38
C PHE A 234 -1.64 -10.66 -7.58
N VAL A 235 -2.00 -9.41 -7.37
CA VAL A 235 -1.26 -8.48 -6.49
C VAL A 235 -2.15 -8.00 -5.35
N ASP A 236 -1.64 -8.09 -4.11
CA ASP A 236 -2.10 -7.23 -3.03
C ASP A 236 -1.36 -5.90 -3.15
N CYS A 237 -2.10 -4.89 -3.59
CA CYS A 237 -1.56 -3.59 -3.97
C CYS A 237 -1.92 -2.48 -2.96
N ALA A 238 -2.14 -2.83 -1.68
CA ALA A 238 -2.43 -1.85 -0.64
C ALA A 238 -1.37 -0.71 -0.56
N ARG A 239 -0.10 -1.00 -0.88
CA ARG A 239 1.01 -0.01 -0.86
C ARG A 239 1.79 0.03 -2.18
N PHE A 240 1.08 0.01 -3.29
CA PHE A 240 1.68 -0.06 -4.63
C PHE A 240 2.50 1.17 -5.01
N ALA A 241 2.11 2.35 -4.57
CA ALA A 241 2.78 3.60 -4.90
C ALA A 241 4.07 3.75 -4.12
N GLU A 242 4.10 3.32 -2.85
CA GLU A 242 5.34 3.17 -2.08
C GLU A 242 6.30 2.20 -2.79
N ASN A 243 5.80 1.06 -3.28
CA ASN A 243 6.62 0.10 -4.02
C ASN A 243 7.17 0.68 -5.33
N ALA A 244 6.35 1.41 -6.09
CA ALA A 244 6.76 2.06 -7.33
C ALA A 244 7.87 3.11 -7.10
N TRP A 245 7.79 3.85 -5.98
CA TRP A 245 8.85 4.78 -5.57
C TRP A 245 10.15 4.05 -5.26
N PHE A 246 10.11 2.93 -4.53
CA PHE A 246 11.32 2.15 -4.27
C PHE A 246 11.95 1.56 -5.52
N ILE A 247 11.15 1.08 -6.48
CA ILE A 247 11.65 0.64 -7.78
C ILE A 247 12.38 1.80 -8.47
N LYS A 248 11.77 2.99 -8.54
CA LYS A 248 12.40 4.18 -9.14
C LYS A 248 13.75 4.51 -8.52
N GLU A 249 13.84 4.47 -7.20
CA GLU A 249 15.01 4.92 -6.45
C GLU A 249 16.11 3.85 -6.33
N ARG A 250 15.75 2.58 -6.26
CA ARG A 250 16.68 1.48 -5.94
C ARG A 250 16.98 0.56 -7.12
N GLU A 251 16.13 0.49 -8.13
CA GLU A 251 16.31 -0.43 -9.27
C GLU A 251 17.04 0.26 -10.43
N GLU A 252 18.12 -0.38 -10.90
CA GLU A 252 18.94 0.16 -11.98
C GLU A 252 18.09 0.39 -13.26
N GLY A 253 18.28 1.56 -13.88
CA GLY A 253 17.55 1.93 -15.10
C GLY A 253 16.13 2.49 -14.90
N GLN A 254 15.61 2.55 -13.67
CA GLN A 254 14.26 3.04 -13.39
C GLN A 254 14.17 4.54 -13.03
N SER A 255 15.29 5.16 -12.65
CA SER A 255 15.34 6.53 -12.10
C SER A 255 14.73 7.62 -12.98
N SER A 256 14.74 7.47 -14.31
CA SER A 256 14.18 8.45 -15.25
C SER A 256 12.66 8.35 -15.42
N ARG A 257 12.02 7.27 -14.95
CA ARG A 257 10.58 7.05 -15.08
C ARG A 257 9.82 7.65 -13.91
N THR A 258 8.58 8.02 -14.15
CA THR A 258 7.67 8.45 -13.08
C THR A 258 7.15 7.25 -12.29
N CYS A 259 6.80 7.45 -11.02
CA CYS A 259 6.14 6.43 -10.20
C CYS A 259 4.85 5.91 -10.86
N ARG A 260 4.11 6.77 -11.59
CA ARG A 260 2.93 6.37 -12.37
C ARG A 260 3.27 5.40 -13.50
N GLU A 261 4.33 5.66 -14.27
CA GLU A 261 4.77 4.76 -15.35
C GLU A 261 5.22 3.40 -14.81
N ILE A 262 5.88 3.40 -13.66
CA ILE A 262 6.30 2.16 -12.98
C ILE A 262 5.07 1.40 -12.48
N ALA A 263 4.14 2.06 -11.80
CA ALA A 263 2.90 1.43 -11.31
C ALA A 263 2.07 0.82 -12.45
N LYS A 264 1.92 1.53 -13.59
CA LYS A 264 1.23 1.00 -14.77
C LYS A 264 1.90 -0.27 -15.32
N GLU A 265 3.23 -0.31 -15.38
CA GLU A 265 3.94 -1.54 -15.78
C GLU A 265 3.80 -2.65 -14.74
N MET A 266 3.85 -2.33 -13.43
CA MET A 266 3.62 -3.31 -12.37
C MET A 266 2.27 -4.00 -12.58
N PHE A 267 1.17 -3.23 -12.67
CA PHE A 267 -0.17 -3.79 -12.84
C PHE A 267 -0.33 -4.59 -14.13
N ALA A 268 0.35 -4.22 -15.22
CA ALA A 268 0.31 -4.95 -16.49
C ALA A 268 0.87 -6.39 -16.41
N LEU A 269 1.63 -6.73 -15.36
CA LEU A 269 2.13 -8.08 -15.11
C LEU A 269 1.10 -9.00 -14.45
N PHE A 270 0.03 -8.45 -13.85
CA PHE A 270 -0.93 -9.22 -13.06
C PHE A 270 -2.23 -9.48 -13.84
N ASP A 271 -2.91 -10.56 -13.49
CA ASP A 271 -4.24 -10.90 -14.00
C ASP A 271 -5.37 -10.32 -13.13
N GLY A 272 -5.05 -9.89 -11.91
CA GLY A 272 -5.96 -9.18 -11.01
C GLY A 272 -5.24 -8.50 -9.84
N ALA A 273 -5.95 -7.64 -9.13
CA ALA A 273 -5.45 -6.90 -7.99
C ALA A 273 -6.52 -6.75 -6.91
N LEU A 274 -6.10 -6.82 -5.65
CA LEU A 274 -6.92 -6.45 -4.50
C LEU A 274 -6.24 -5.30 -3.76
N MET A 275 -7.02 -4.32 -3.33
CA MET A 275 -6.49 -3.13 -2.69
C MET A 275 -7.28 -2.76 -1.45
N SER A 276 -6.57 -2.54 -0.34
CA SER A 276 -7.09 -1.69 0.73
C SER A 276 -6.72 -0.24 0.44
N MET A 277 -7.69 0.57 0.02
CA MET A 277 -7.48 1.99 -0.27
C MET A 277 -7.36 2.86 0.99
N LYS A 278 -7.45 2.22 2.16
CA LYS A 278 -7.12 2.80 3.46
C LYS A 278 -5.63 3.14 3.64
N LYS A 279 -4.78 2.76 2.68
CA LYS A 279 -3.33 2.98 2.66
C LYS A 279 -2.98 3.93 1.50
N ASP A 280 -2.50 3.40 0.36
CA ASP A 280 -2.11 4.17 -0.84
C ASP A 280 -3.31 4.70 -1.66
N ALA A 281 -4.22 5.43 -1.02
CA ALA A 281 -5.18 6.32 -1.66
C ALA A 281 -5.72 7.38 -0.69
N PHE A 282 -5.09 7.51 0.49
CA PHE A 282 -5.52 8.41 1.57
C PHE A 282 -6.95 8.16 2.08
N GLY A 283 -7.57 7.04 1.72
CA GLY A 283 -8.92 6.72 2.15
C GLY A 283 -8.99 6.46 3.65
N ASN A 284 -10.05 6.92 4.30
CA ASN A 284 -10.35 6.49 5.68
C ASN A 284 -11.10 5.14 5.69
N ILE A 285 -11.73 4.80 4.58
CA ILE A 285 -12.41 3.54 4.28
C ILE A 285 -12.16 3.18 2.80
N GLY A 286 -12.58 2.00 2.35
CA GLY A 286 -12.56 1.64 0.93
C GLY A 286 -11.51 0.64 0.51
N GLY A 287 -11.88 -0.10 -0.53
CA GLY A 287 -11.05 -1.08 -1.21
C GLY A 287 -11.67 -1.46 -2.55
N PHE A 288 -10.94 -2.25 -3.33
CA PHE A 288 -11.48 -2.86 -4.54
C PHE A 288 -10.84 -4.21 -4.83
N LEU A 289 -11.57 -5.04 -5.57
CA LEU A 289 -11.06 -6.15 -6.35
C LEU A 289 -11.15 -5.78 -7.83
N ALA A 290 -10.07 -5.98 -8.58
CA ALA A 290 -10.00 -5.72 -10.00
C ALA A 290 -9.48 -6.96 -10.74
N LEU A 291 -10.10 -7.32 -11.85
CA LEU A 291 -9.75 -8.49 -12.65
C LEU A 291 -9.56 -8.11 -14.12
N SER A 292 -8.59 -8.73 -14.76
CA SER A 292 -8.41 -8.66 -16.21
C SER A 292 -9.58 -9.31 -16.94
N HIS A 293 -9.77 -8.93 -18.21
CA HIS A 293 -10.78 -9.50 -19.10
C HIS A 293 -10.69 -11.03 -19.25
N LYS A 294 -9.49 -11.60 -19.06
CA LYS A 294 -9.25 -13.06 -19.14
C LYS A 294 -9.99 -13.83 -18.06
N LEU A 295 -10.31 -13.19 -16.94
CA LEU A 295 -10.97 -13.77 -15.78
C LEU A 295 -12.48 -13.48 -15.74
N ARG A 296 -13.13 -13.29 -16.90
CA ARG A 296 -14.56 -12.96 -17.00
C ARG A 296 -15.48 -13.92 -16.23
N SER A 297 -15.22 -15.23 -16.28
CA SER A 297 -16.02 -16.23 -15.56
C SER A 297 -15.86 -16.13 -14.03
N VAL A 298 -14.67 -15.74 -13.56
CA VAL A 298 -14.40 -15.44 -12.15
C VAL A 298 -15.11 -14.14 -11.77
N ALA A 299 -15.05 -13.11 -12.62
CA ALA A 299 -15.70 -11.83 -12.42
C ALA A 299 -17.22 -11.98 -12.25
N GLU A 300 -17.89 -12.80 -13.06
CA GLU A 300 -19.33 -13.08 -12.95
C GLU A 300 -19.69 -13.75 -11.60
N GLN A 301 -18.83 -14.66 -11.11
CA GLN A 301 -19.01 -15.30 -9.81
C GLN A 301 -18.75 -14.33 -8.65
N VAL A 302 -17.69 -13.51 -8.75
CA VAL A 302 -17.36 -12.47 -7.77
C VAL A 302 -18.53 -11.49 -7.63
N GLN A 303 -19.11 -11.04 -8.74
CA GLN A 303 -20.27 -10.13 -8.74
C GLN A 303 -21.45 -10.73 -7.96
N SER A 304 -21.66 -12.05 -8.09
CA SER A 304 -22.72 -12.75 -7.38
C SER A 304 -22.49 -12.75 -5.86
N VAL A 305 -21.24 -12.93 -5.42
CA VAL A 305 -20.88 -12.90 -3.99
C VAL A 305 -20.93 -11.47 -3.44
N GLU A 306 -20.48 -10.48 -4.21
CA GLU A 306 -20.50 -9.06 -3.83
C GLU A 306 -21.92 -8.59 -3.51
N ILE A 307 -22.89 -8.92 -4.36
CA ILE A 307 -24.32 -8.59 -4.14
C ILE A 307 -24.83 -9.15 -2.81
N LEU A 308 -24.37 -10.33 -2.41
CA LEU A 308 -24.81 -11.01 -1.20
C LEU A 308 -24.15 -10.47 0.08
N THR A 309 -22.95 -9.90 -0.02
CA THR A 309 -22.08 -9.64 1.14
C THR A 309 -21.73 -8.18 1.34
N GLU A 310 -21.58 -7.42 0.26
CA GLU A 310 -21.07 -6.04 0.27
C GLU A 310 -22.14 -5.04 -0.17
N GLY A 311 -22.81 -5.32 -1.29
CA GLY A 311 -23.80 -4.43 -1.88
C GLY A 311 -23.89 -4.56 -3.39
N PHE A 312 -24.67 -3.69 -4.03
CA PHE A 312 -24.78 -3.68 -5.50
C PHE A 312 -23.41 -3.36 -6.13
N PRO A 313 -23.05 -3.94 -7.30
CA PRO A 313 -21.69 -3.88 -7.86
C PRO A 313 -21.16 -2.50 -8.25
N THR A 314 -22.01 -1.47 -8.22
CA THR A 314 -21.59 -0.09 -8.47
C THR A 314 -21.35 0.69 -7.18
N TYR A 315 -21.39 0.07 -6.01
CA TYR A 315 -21.01 0.72 -4.75
C TYR A 315 -20.34 -0.21 -3.75
N GLY A 316 -20.68 -1.51 -3.70
CA GLY A 316 -19.94 -2.53 -2.97
C GLY A 316 -19.68 -2.17 -1.49
N GLY A 317 -20.71 -1.67 -0.81
CA GLY A 317 -20.63 -1.27 0.60
C GLY A 317 -20.04 0.12 0.87
N LEU A 318 -19.71 0.90 -0.16
CA LEU A 318 -19.24 2.29 -0.03
C LEU A 318 -20.34 3.30 -0.33
N ALA A 319 -20.28 4.46 0.34
CA ALA A 319 -21.10 5.59 -0.07
C ALA A 319 -20.55 6.23 -1.35
N GLY A 320 -21.40 6.91 -2.11
CA GLY A 320 -21.01 7.62 -3.33
C GLY A 320 -19.90 8.64 -3.07
N ARG A 321 -19.98 9.36 -1.94
CA ARG A 321 -18.92 10.28 -1.51
C ARG A 321 -17.56 9.62 -1.26
N ASP A 322 -17.55 8.38 -0.76
CA ASP A 322 -16.30 7.65 -0.52
C ASP A 322 -15.67 7.26 -1.86
N LEU A 323 -16.48 6.78 -2.81
CA LEU A 323 -16.02 6.51 -4.19
C LEU A 323 -15.39 7.75 -4.85
N GLU A 324 -16.00 8.94 -4.69
CA GLU A 324 -15.43 10.20 -5.18
C GLU A 324 -14.08 10.54 -4.53
N ALA A 325 -13.99 10.46 -3.20
CA ALA A 325 -12.76 10.75 -2.46
C ALA A 325 -11.62 9.80 -2.83
N LEU A 326 -11.94 8.52 -3.01
CA LEU A 326 -11.02 7.47 -3.39
C LEU A 326 -10.55 7.61 -4.84
N ALA A 327 -11.45 8.01 -5.75
CA ALA A 327 -11.11 8.32 -7.14
C ALA A 327 -10.08 9.44 -7.24
N VAL A 328 -10.15 10.46 -6.37
CA VAL A 328 -9.14 11.52 -6.28
C VAL A 328 -7.87 11.00 -5.62
N GLY A 329 -7.99 10.32 -4.48
CA GLY A 329 -6.85 9.89 -3.66
C GLY A 329 -5.89 8.94 -4.38
N ILE A 330 -6.42 7.98 -5.16
CA ILE A 330 -5.59 7.05 -5.94
C ILE A 330 -4.77 7.73 -7.05
N GLN A 331 -5.18 8.94 -7.48
CA GLN A 331 -4.40 9.76 -8.41
C GLN A 331 -3.36 10.61 -7.69
N GLU A 332 -3.72 11.17 -6.53
CA GLU A 332 -2.85 12.04 -5.73
C GLU A 332 -1.68 11.27 -5.10
N ILE A 333 -1.87 10.00 -4.71
CA ILE A 333 -0.82 9.17 -4.11
C ILE A 333 0.40 8.98 -5.03
N LEU A 334 0.20 9.08 -6.36
CA LEU A 334 1.27 8.96 -7.36
C LEU A 334 2.05 10.27 -7.58
N ASP A 335 1.77 11.34 -6.83
CA ASP A 335 2.60 12.55 -6.85
C ASP A 335 3.98 12.25 -6.23
N GLU A 336 5.03 12.31 -7.06
CA GLU A 336 6.39 11.99 -6.63
C GLU A 336 6.91 12.90 -5.53
N ARG A 337 6.40 14.13 -5.43
CA ARG A 337 6.76 15.05 -4.34
C ARG A 337 6.22 14.52 -3.02
N TYR A 338 4.96 14.06 -3.02
CA TYR A 338 4.34 13.43 -1.86
C TYR A 338 5.08 12.15 -1.46
N LEU A 339 5.32 11.25 -2.41
CA LEU A 339 6.01 9.97 -2.13
C LEU A 339 7.43 10.22 -1.59
N THR A 340 8.17 11.16 -2.17
CA THR A 340 9.51 11.52 -1.68
C THR A 340 9.47 12.06 -0.24
N TYR A 341 8.48 12.91 0.07
CA TYR A 341 8.26 13.40 1.43
C TYR A 341 7.92 12.25 2.39
N ARG A 342 6.93 11.42 2.03
CA ARG A 342 6.48 10.26 2.82
C ARG A 342 7.68 9.38 3.18
N MET A 343 8.44 8.96 2.18
CA MET A 343 9.60 8.08 2.35
C MET A 343 10.70 8.74 3.17
N SER A 344 10.88 10.05 3.01
CA SER A 344 11.82 10.81 3.83
C SER A 344 11.43 10.84 5.30
N SER A 345 10.14 10.88 5.65
CA SER A 345 9.68 10.83 7.04
C SER A 345 9.99 9.49 7.70
N THR A 346 9.74 8.36 7.02
CA THR A 346 10.10 7.03 7.54
C THR A 346 11.62 6.88 7.68
N ARG A 347 12.38 7.30 6.65
CA ARG A 347 13.85 7.34 6.69
C ARG A 347 14.40 8.21 7.82
N TYR A 348 13.77 9.35 8.09
CA TYR A 348 14.20 10.25 9.16
C TYR A 348 14.10 9.58 10.52
N LEU A 349 12.95 8.97 10.83
CA LEU A 349 12.75 8.23 12.08
C LEU A 349 13.77 7.09 12.22
N PHE A 350 13.92 6.29 11.15
CA PHE A 350 14.89 5.20 11.12
C PHE A 350 16.32 5.71 11.39
N THR A 351 16.78 6.74 10.67
CA THR A 351 18.14 7.28 10.81
C THR A 351 18.41 7.79 12.22
N LYS A 352 17.40 8.40 12.85
CA LYS A 352 17.52 8.91 14.23
C LYS A 352 17.61 7.77 15.24
N LEU A 353 16.80 6.74 15.10
CA LEU A 353 16.86 5.56 15.98
C LEU A 353 18.16 4.76 15.77
N ASP A 354 18.63 4.67 14.53
CA ASP A 354 19.86 3.95 14.19
C ASP A 354 21.10 4.61 14.80
N ALA A 355 21.15 5.95 14.79
CA ALA A 355 22.21 6.72 15.44
C ALA A 355 22.27 6.49 16.96
N GLU A 356 21.16 6.10 17.59
CA GLU A 356 21.06 5.74 19.00
C GLU A 356 21.26 4.23 19.26
N GLY A 357 21.54 3.44 18.22
CA GLY A 357 21.79 2.00 18.34
C GLY A 357 20.55 1.15 18.62
N VAL A 358 19.35 1.67 18.31
CA VAL A 358 18.08 0.94 18.46
C VAL A 358 18.04 -0.21 17.44
N PRO A 359 17.88 -1.48 17.86
CA PRO A 359 17.81 -2.60 16.94
C PRO A 359 16.49 -2.58 16.15
N MET A 360 16.60 -2.61 14.83
CA MET A 360 15.50 -2.46 13.88
C MET A 360 15.69 -3.38 12.68
N LEU A 361 14.61 -3.65 11.95
CA LEU A 361 14.68 -4.26 10.63
C LEU A 361 15.29 -3.28 9.62
N ARG A 362 16.22 -3.79 8.82
CA ARG A 362 16.96 -3.06 7.78
C ARG A 362 16.67 -3.62 6.38
N PRO A 363 16.74 -2.78 5.32
CA PRO A 363 16.63 -1.32 5.40
C PRO A 363 15.22 -0.92 5.88
N TRP A 364 14.96 0.36 6.11
CA TRP A 364 13.59 0.83 6.40
C TRP A 364 12.63 0.54 5.22
N GLY A 365 11.39 0.17 5.56
CA GLY A 365 10.30 -0.05 4.61
C GLY A 365 9.49 1.21 4.33
N GLY A 366 8.47 1.11 3.48
CA GLY A 366 7.72 2.30 3.03
C GLY A 366 6.96 3.01 4.14
N HIS A 367 6.33 2.24 5.03
CA HIS A 367 5.26 2.76 5.88
C HIS A 367 5.51 2.80 7.38
N ALA A 368 6.50 2.07 7.87
CA ALA A 368 6.81 1.98 9.28
C ALA A 368 8.29 1.66 9.50
N VAL A 369 8.75 1.94 10.72
CA VAL A 369 10.02 1.47 11.26
C VAL A 369 9.72 0.33 12.22
N TYR A 370 10.26 -0.85 11.93
CA TYR A 370 10.03 -2.05 12.72
C TYR A 370 11.19 -2.26 13.69
N LEU A 371 10.88 -2.25 14.99
CA LEU A 371 11.83 -2.59 16.03
C LEU A 371 12.06 -4.10 16.05
N ASP A 372 13.31 -4.54 16.13
CA ASP A 372 13.63 -5.96 16.35
C ASP A 372 13.45 -6.24 17.84
N ALA A 373 12.23 -6.62 18.24
CA ALA A 373 11.87 -6.84 19.64
C ALA A 373 12.73 -7.91 20.31
N ARG A 374 13.17 -8.94 19.57
CA ARG A 374 14.04 -10.01 20.08
C ARG A 374 15.42 -9.45 20.44
N ALA A 375 16.00 -8.63 19.55
CA ALA A 375 17.27 -7.97 19.83
C ALA A 375 17.13 -6.86 20.88
N PHE A 376 15.99 -6.17 20.94
CA PHE A 376 15.71 -5.10 21.89
C PHE A 376 15.51 -5.63 23.32
N LEU A 377 14.86 -6.79 23.46
CA LEU A 377 14.48 -7.41 24.74
C LEU A 377 15.01 -8.85 24.82
N PRO A 378 16.34 -9.08 24.82
CA PRO A 378 16.92 -10.42 24.73
C PRO A 378 16.66 -11.30 25.97
N HIS A 379 16.10 -10.72 27.02
CA HIS A 379 15.73 -11.39 28.27
C HIS A 379 14.27 -11.89 28.28
N ILE A 380 13.46 -11.51 27.27
CA ILE A 380 12.08 -11.98 27.12
C ILE A 380 12.06 -13.08 26.04
N PRO A 381 11.53 -14.28 26.36
CA PRO A 381 11.36 -15.34 25.37
C PRO A 381 10.53 -14.88 24.16
N PRO A 382 10.84 -15.31 22.92
CA PRO A 382 10.09 -14.90 21.73
C PRO A 382 8.58 -15.09 21.83
N GLU A 383 8.11 -16.15 22.50
CA GLU A 383 6.70 -16.46 22.73
C GLU A 383 5.99 -15.51 23.71
N GLU A 384 6.74 -14.73 24.47
CA GLU A 384 6.22 -13.73 25.42
C GLU A 384 6.37 -12.29 24.88
N LEU A 385 7.01 -12.10 23.71
CA LEU A 385 7.07 -10.79 23.06
C LEU A 385 5.66 -10.36 22.60
N PRO A 386 5.33 -9.07 22.71
CA PRO A 386 4.07 -8.55 22.19
C PRO A 386 4.05 -8.62 20.66
N GLY A 387 3.03 -9.25 20.08
CA GLY A 387 2.88 -9.40 18.63
C GLY A 387 1.99 -10.59 18.27
#